data_AF-A0A6N7NTK0-F1
#
_entry.id   AF-A0A6N7NTK0-F1
#
_cell.length_a   1.000
_cell.length_b   1.000
_cell.length_c   1.000
_cell.angle_alpha   90.00
_cell.angle_beta   90.00
_cell.angle_gamma   90.00
#
_symmetry.space_group_name_H-M   'P 1'
#
loop_
_entity.id
_entity.type
_entity.pdbx_description
1 polymer ?
#
loop_
_entity_poly.entity_id
_entity_poly.type
_entity_poly.pdbx_seq_one_letter_code
_entity_poly.pdbx_strand_id
1 'polypeptide(L)' 'MREALRIVDDEGNPLGKEAYLIRPRSVLVCGDLQEFVAEHGVNREKFACFELFRRHLQGPEVVTFDELLERACLLVEQNG' A
#
# COMPACT_ATOMS: atom_id res chain seq x y z
N MET A 1 -6.61 -13.69 -3.91
CA MET A 1 -7.29 -14.44 -4.99
C MET A 1 -6.47 -14.21 -6.26
N ARG A 2 -5.96 -15.26 -6.90
CA ARG A 2 -5.28 -15.15 -8.21
C ARG A 2 -6.37 -15.16 -9.27
N GLU A 3 -6.46 -14.11 -10.08
CA GLU A 3 -7.46 -14.05 -11.15
C GLU A 3 -6.83 -14.64 -12.41
N ALA A 4 -7.38 -15.77 -12.86
CA ALA A 4 -6.93 -16.44 -14.08
C ALA A 4 -7.54 -15.73 -15.29
N LEU A 5 -6.69 -15.27 -16.20
CA LEU A 5 -7.11 -14.72 -17.48
C LEU A 5 -7.50 -15.88 -18.40
N ARG A 6 -8.74 -15.88 -18.92
CA ARG A 6 -9.12 -16.78 -20.01
C ARG A 6 -8.49 -16.27 -21.30
N ILE A 7 -7.54 -17.04 -21.84
CA ILE A 7 -6.97 -16.79 -23.16
C ILE A 7 -7.73 -17.65 -24.17
N VAL A 8 -8.41 -16.98 -25.09
CA VAL A 8 -9.21 -17.58 -26.16
C VAL A 8 -8.79 -17.04 -27.51
N ASP A 9 -9.03 -17.78 -28.59
CA ASP A 9 -8.86 -17.31 -29.96
C ASP A 9 -10.03 -16.39 -30.40
N ASP A 10 -10.01 -15.94 -31.65
CA ASP A 10 -11.02 -15.04 -32.22
C ASP A 10 -12.43 -15.67 -32.28
N GLU A 11 -12.53 -17.00 -32.18
CA GLU A 11 -13.78 -17.76 -32.14
C GLU A 11 -14.22 -18.11 -30.70
N GLY A 12 -13.41 -17.73 -29.70
CA GLY A 12 -13.68 -17.99 -28.29
C GLY A 12 -13.22 -19.37 -27.80
N ASN A 13 -12.47 -20.14 -28.61
CA ASN A 13 -11.95 -21.43 -28.19
C ASN A 13 -10.77 -21.27 -27.22
N PRO A 14 -10.66 -22.08 -26.15
CA PRO A 14 -9.57 -21.98 -25.19
C PRO A 14 -8.21 -22.32 -25.82
N LEU A 15 -7.23 -21.43 -25.67
CA LEU A 15 -5.87 -21.62 -26.20
C LEU A 15 -4.94 -22.46 -25.29
N GLY A 16 -5.46 -22.99 -24.18
CA GLY A 16 -4.73 -23.88 -23.26
C GLY A 16 -3.60 -23.20 -22.46
N LYS A 17 -3.41 -21.88 -22.59
CA LYS A 17 -2.43 -21.11 -21.83
C LYS A 17 -3.10 -20.46 -20.62
N GLU A 18 -2.60 -20.75 -19.43
CA GLU A 18 -3.00 -20.05 -18.21
C GLU A 18 -2.19 -18.76 -18.06
N ALA A 19 -2.87 -17.61 -18.00
CA ALA A 19 -2.26 -16.36 -17.58
C ALA A 19 -2.87 -15.91 -16.25
N TYR A 20 -2.06 -15.26 -15.42
CA TYR A 20 -2.47 -14.79 -14.11
C TYR A 20 -2.24 -13.29 -14.01
N LEU A 21 -3.26 -12.55 -13.59
CA LEU A 21 -3.10 -11.17 -13.16
C LEU A 21 -2.46 -11.16 -11.77
N ILE A 22 -1.20 -10.73 -11.71
CA ILE A 22 -0.49 -10.51 -10.44
C ILE A 22 -0.46 -9.01 -10.18
N ARG A 23 -1.06 -8.59 -9.06
CA ARG A 23 -0.79 -7.28 -8.47
C ARG A 23 0.31 -7.46 -7.42
N PRO A 24 1.57 -7.07 -7.69
CA PRO A 24 2.61 -7.12 -6.68
C PRO A 24 2.24 -6.21 -5.51
N ARG A 25 2.52 -6.64 -4.28
CA ARG A 25 2.47 -5.72 -3.13
C ARG A 25 3.61 -4.72 -3.30
N SER A 26 3.25 -3.46 -3.50
CA SER A 26 4.19 -2.35 -3.58
C SER A 26 4.02 -1.44 -2.38
N VAL A 27 5.12 -0.85 -1.92
CA VAL A 27 5.17 0.10 -0.81
C VAL A 27 5.80 1.40 -1.32
N LEU A 28 5.20 2.53 -0.99
CA LEU A 28 5.75 3.86 -1.18
C LEU A 28 6.12 4.42 0.19
N VAL A 29 7.40 4.74 0.36
CA VAL A 29 7.90 5.43 1.56
C VAL A 29 8.03 6.92 1.25
N CYS A 30 7.24 7.77 1.90
CA CYS A 30 7.27 9.20 1.66
C CYS A 30 6.72 10.02 2.84
N GLY A 31 7.29 11.21 3.06
CA GLY A 31 6.82 12.17 4.06
C GLY A 31 7.07 11.75 5.51
N ASP A 32 6.55 12.56 6.43
CA ASP A 32 6.68 12.41 7.89
C ASP A 32 5.36 12.81 8.59
N LEU A 33 4.90 12.07 9.60
CA LEU A 33 3.66 12.41 10.30
C LEU A 33 3.75 13.73 11.09
N GLN A 34 4.95 14.19 11.41
CA GLN A 34 5.18 15.51 12.04
C GLN A 34 4.76 16.66 11.13
N GLU A 35 4.64 16.45 9.81
CA GLU A 35 4.11 17.47 8.88
C GLU A 35 2.65 17.85 9.19
N PHE A 36 1.92 17.03 9.96
CA PHE A 36 0.56 17.33 10.43
C PHE A 36 0.52 18.08 11.77
N VAL A 37 1.65 18.26 12.45
CA VAL A 37 1.74 18.97 13.73
C VAL A 37 1.96 20.46 13.46
N ALA A 38 1.00 21.29 13.86
CA ALA A 38 1.12 22.74 13.87
C ALA A 38 1.53 23.23 15.27
N GLU A 39 1.81 24.53 15.41
CA GLU A 39 2.25 25.16 16.66
C GLU A 39 1.34 24.83 17.86
N HIS A 40 0.03 24.73 17.63
CA HIS A 40 -0.98 24.52 18.68
C HIS A 40 -1.55 23.09 18.68
N GLY A 41 -0.87 22.15 18.02
CA GLY A 41 -1.25 20.73 17.96
C GLY A 41 -1.54 20.22 16.56
N VAL A 42 -2.10 19.01 16.49
CA VAL A 42 -2.30 18.28 15.22
C VAL A 42 -3.41 18.91 14.39
N ASN A 43 -3.13 19.14 13.10
CA ASN A 43 -4.14 19.42 12.10
C ASN A 43 -4.93 18.14 11.78
N ARG A 44 -6.02 17.92 12.52
CA ARG A 44 -6.85 16.71 12.44
C ARG A 44 -7.48 16.49 11.06
N GLU A 45 -7.84 17.56 10.36
CA GLU A 45 -8.43 17.45 9.01
C GLU A 45 -7.40 16.94 8.01
N LYS A 46 -6.21 17.54 7.96
CA LYS A 46 -5.13 17.07 7.07
C LYS A 46 -4.74 15.63 7.35
N PHE A 47 -4.58 15.30 8.64
CA PHE A 47 -4.26 13.94 9.06
C PHE A 47 -5.36 12.95 8.65
N ALA A 48 -6.63 13.27 8.89
CA ALA A 48 -7.75 12.42 8.49
C ALA A 48 -7.83 12.24 6.96
N CYS A 49 -7.60 13.31 6.19
CA CYS A 49 -7.54 13.23 4.74
C CYS A 49 -6.41 12.32 4.26
N PHE A 50 -5.22 12.40 4.85
CA PHE A 50 -4.10 11.51 4.55
C PHE A 50 -4.44 10.04 4.86
N GLU A 51 -4.98 9.77 6.05
CA GLU A 51 -5.39 8.42 6.45
C GLU A 51 -6.48 7.84 5.54
N LEU A 52 -7.46 8.66 5.15
CA LEU A 52 -8.49 8.24 4.21
C LEU A 52 -7.87 7.96 2.84
N PHE A 53 -7.02 8.85 2.32
CA PHE A 53 -6.36 8.68 1.04
C PHE A 53 -5.59 7.35 0.97
N ARG A 54 -4.67 7.10 1.92
CA ARG A 54 -3.84 5.89 1.89
C ARG A 54 -4.62 4.59 2.05
N ARG A 55 -5.73 4.61 2.81
CA ARG A 55 -6.61 3.43 2.97
C ARG A 55 -7.45 3.11 1.74
N HIS A 56 -7.74 4.11 0.90
CA HIS A 56 -8.56 3.93 -0.31
C HIS A 56 -7.72 3.62 -1.56
N LEU A 57 -6.40 3.75 -1.51
CA LEU A 57 -5.53 3.31 -2.60
C LEU A 57 -5.57 1.78 -2.73
N GLN A 58 -5.74 1.28 -3.97
CA GLN A 58 -5.58 -0.15 -4.25
C GLN A 58 -4.11 -0.61 -4.22
N GLY A 59 -3.18 0.33 -4.06
CA GLY A 59 -1.73 0.13 -4.06
C GLY A 59 -1.03 1.30 -4.76
N PRO A 60 0.24 1.60 -4.43
CA PRO A 60 1.05 1.00 -3.35
C PRO A 60 0.52 1.32 -1.93
N GLU A 61 0.90 0.52 -0.94
CA GLU A 61 0.77 0.88 0.48
C GLU A 61 1.65 2.10 0.76
N VAL A 62 1.08 3.15 1.36
CA VAL A 62 1.82 4.37 1.69
C VAL A 62 2.21 4.35 3.17
N VAL A 63 3.50 4.47 3.44
CA VAL A 63 4.08 4.55 4.79
C VAL A 63 5.01 5.76 4.86
N THR A 64 5.03 6.45 6.00
CA THR A 64 5.96 7.57 6.22
C THR A 64 7.32 7.07 6.72
N PHE A 65 8.34 7.92 6.65
CA PHE A 65 9.70 7.54 7.10
C PHE A 65 9.74 7.23 8.60
N ASP A 66 9.05 8.02 9.41
CA ASP A 66 8.95 7.85 10.86
C ASP A 66 8.16 6.58 11.23
N GLU A 67 7.04 6.27 10.56
CA GLU A 67 6.33 5.00 10.78
C GLU A 67 7.20 3.79 10.44
N LEU A 68 7.94 3.85 9.32
CA LEU A 68 8.80 2.74 8.92
C LEU A 68 9.93 2.52 9.93
N LEU A 69 10.52 3.61 10.43
CA LEU A 69 11.54 3.56 11.47
C LEU A 69 10.99 2.96 12.77
N GLU A 70 9.84 3.43 13.25
CA GLU A 70 9.22 2.90 14.46
C GLU A 70 8.93 1.41 14.34
N ARG A 71 8.36 0.96 13.21
CA ARG A 71 8.12 -0.46 12.94
C ARG A 71 9.41 -1.28 12.96
N ALA A 72 10.48 -0.76 12.36
CA ALA A 72 11.78 -1.45 12.34
C ALA A 72 12.37 -1.57 13.76
N CYS A 73 12.32 -0.51 14.56
CA CYS A 73 12.79 -0.52 15.95
C CYS A 73 12.03 -1.57 16.77
N LEU A 74 10.70 -1.60 16.68
CA LEU A 74 9.87 -2.58 17.38
C LEU A 74 10.21 -4.03 16.99
N LEU A 75 10.50 -4.29 15.71
CA LEU A 75 10.92 -5.62 15.26
C LEU A 75 12.27 -6.05 15.82
N VAL A 76 13.19 -5.10 16.05
CA VAL A 76 14.49 -5.40 16.68
C VAL A 76 14.30 -5.65 18.18
N GLU A 77 13.53 -4.81 18.87
CA GLU A 77 13.26 -4.95 20.31
C GLU A 77 12.54 -6.26 20.65
N GLN A 78 11.65 -6.75 19.79
CA GLN A 78 10.96 -8.02 20.00
C GLN A 78 11.83 -9.26 19.76
N ASN A 79 12.93 -9.12 19.03
CA ASN A 79 13.80 -10.23 18.62
C ASN A 79 15.14 -10.26 19.41
N GLY A 80 15.39 -9.31 20.30
CA GLY A 80 16.55 -9.26 21.19
C GLY A 80 16.23 -9.75 22.59
#